data_AF-A0A9E4UDQ4-F1
#
_entry.id   AF-A0A9E4UDQ4-F1
#
_cell.length_a   1.000
_cell.length_b   1.000
_cell.length_c   1.000
_cell.angle_alpha   90.00
_cell.angle_beta   90.00
_cell.angle_gamma   90.00
#
_symmetry.space_group_name_H-M   'P 1'
#
loop_
_entity.id
_entity.type
_entity.pdbx_description
1 polymer ?
#
loop_
_entity_poly.entity_id
_entity_poly.type
_entity_poly.pdbx_seq_one_letter_code
_entity_poly.pdbx_strand_id
1 'polypeptide(L)'
;MKWATRPGCHIDRVACAWLIRRFIDPDAEFIFVDDIEAVPAEATPFDMRGADLSHHGGDCTFEAFLERYDLDDRSLRDIAQIVHEADLGDERFDAPEAAGFDVLVRGMSMNHADDELLSLCEPILDGLYEFRARANLLDPDPS
;
A
#
# COMPACT_ATOMS: atom_id res chain seq x y z
N MET A 1 9.79 -13.09 4.94
CA MET A 1 8.77 -14.16 4.67
C MET A 1 8.24 -13.99 3.25
N LYS A 2 7.48 -14.96 2.71
CA LYS A 2 6.81 -14.78 1.40
C LYS A 2 5.45 -14.14 1.59
N TRP A 3 5.13 -13.19 0.71
CA TRP A 3 3.87 -12.48 0.66
C TRP A 3 3.27 -12.62 -0.72
N ALA A 4 2.00 -12.99 -0.81
CA ALA A 4 1.34 -13.30 -2.07
C ALA A 4 0.24 -12.28 -2.38
N THR A 5 0.21 -11.79 -3.61
CA THR A 5 -0.91 -10.98 -4.11
C THR A 5 -1.17 -11.29 -5.58
N ARG A 6 -2.18 -10.67 -6.19
CA ARG A 6 -2.50 -10.89 -7.60
C ARG A 6 -1.52 -10.15 -8.52
N PRO A 7 -1.28 -10.63 -9.75
CA PRO A 7 -0.56 -9.87 -10.76
C PRO A 7 -1.27 -8.56 -11.14
N GLY A 8 -0.55 -7.66 -11.81
CA GLY A 8 -1.09 -6.38 -12.27
C GLY A 8 -1.33 -5.44 -11.11
N CYS A 9 -0.29 -5.15 -10.33
CA CYS A 9 -0.34 -4.34 -9.13
C CYS A 9 -0.80 -2.91 -9.41
N HIS A 10 -1.65 -2.42 -8.54
CA HIS A 10 -2.09 -1.03 -8.48
C HIS A 10 -1.64 -0.40 -7.17
N ILE A 11 -1.99 0.87 -6.98
CA ILE A 11 -1.50 1.70 -5.89
C ILE A 11 -1.61 1.04 -4.51
N ASP A 12 -2.74 0.41 -4.16
CA ASP A 12 -2.92 -0.22 -2.85
C ASP A 12 -1.93 -1.38 -2.62
N ARG A 13 -1.78 -2.29 -3.59
CA ARG A 13 -0.79 -3.39 -3.52
C ARG A 13 0.65 -2.89 -3.46
N VAL A 14 0.96 -1.87 -4.24
CA VAL A 14 2.29 -1.25 -4.24
C VAL A 14 2.60 -0.62 -2.87
N ALA A 15 1.65 0.13 -2.32
CA ALA A 15 1.79 0.75 -1.00
C ALA A 15 1.86 -0.29 0.12
N CYS A 16 1.05 -1.34 0.07
CA CYS A 16 1.09 -2.46 1.02
C CYS A 16 2.44 -3.18 0.98
N ALA A 17 2.98 -3.46 -0.21
CA ALA A 17 4.28 -4.10 -0.35
C ALA A 17 5.42 -3.26 0.27
N TRP A 18 5.40 -1.94 0.05
CA TRP A 18 6.31 -1.02 0.70
C TRP A 18 6.13 -1.00 2.23
N LEU A 19 4.90 -0.93 2.72
CA LEU A 19 4.59 -0.95 4.16
C LEU A 19 5.11 -2.23 4.82
N ILE A 20 4.88 -3.38 4.16
CA ILE A 20 5.37 -4.69 4.60
C ILE A 20 6.89 -4.64 4.72
N ARG A 21 7.61 -4.29 3.66
CA ARG A 21 9.08 -4.25 3.67
C ARG A 21 9.64 -3.28 4.70
N ARG A 22 8.99 -2.13 4.91
CA ARG A 22 9.54 -1.06 5.74
C ARG A 22 9.22 -1.23 7.23
N PHE A 23 8.04 -1.75 7.59
CA PHE A 23 7.55 -1.74 8.97
C PHE A 23 7.21 -3.12 9.56
N ILE A 24 7.04 -4.15 8.72
CA ILE A 24 6.53 -5.46 9.16
C ILE A 24 7.59 -6.56 8.98
N ASP A 25 8.15 -6.67 7.79
CA ASP A 25 9.04 -7.75 7.38
C ASP A 25 10.09 -7.24 6.36
N PRO A 26 11.27 -6.77 6.83
CA PRO A 26 12.34 -6.24 5.98
C PRO A 26 12.88 -7.22 4.93
N ASP A 27 12.72 -8.51 5.17
CA ASP A 27 13.15 -9.58 4.27
C ASP A 27 11.96 -10.15 3.47
N ALA A 28 10.92 -9.34 3.24
CA ALA A 28 9.73 -9.75 2.49
C ALA A 28 10.05 -10.00 1.00
N GLU A 29 9.70 -11.20 0.56
CA GLU A 29 9.68 -11.61 -0.84
C GLU A 29 8.24 -11.62 -1.34
N PHE A 30 7.98 -10.96 -2.48
CA PHE A 30 6.65 -10.93 -3.08
C PHE A 30 6.52 -11.95 -4.20
N ILE A 31 5.41 -12.68 -4.20
CA ILE A 31 5.02 -13.59 -5.27
C ILE A 31 3.64 -13.19 -5.79
N PHE A 32 3.44 -13.38 -7.09
CA PHE A 32 2.22 -12.98 -7.78
C PHE A 32 1.49 -14.22 -8.27
N VAL A 33 0.27 -14.45 -7.76
CA VAL A 33 -0.56 -15.61 -8.08
C VAL A 33 -2.01 -15.19 -8.36
N ASP A 34 -2.66 -15.85 -9.31
CA ASP A 34 -3.99 -15.42 -9.79
C ASP A 34 -5.11 -15.63 -8.76
N ASP A 35 -5.01 -16.66 -7.91
CA ASP A 35 -6.04 -17.05 -6.94
C ASP A 35 -5.45 -17.44 -5.58
N ILE A 36 -6.26 -17.31 -4.52
CA ILE A 36 -5.87 -17.60 -3.15
C ILE A 36 -5.54 -19.08 -2.94
N GLU A 37 -6.20 -19.99 -3.66
CA GLU A 37 -5.88 -21.44 -3.59
C GLU A 37 -4.52 -21.78 -4.21
N ALA A 38 -3.95 -20.88 -5.03
CA ALA A 38 -2.61 -21.03 -5.59
C ALA A 38 -1.51 -20.47 -4.68
N VAL A 39 -1.88 -19.85 -3.55
CA VAL A 39 -0.93 -19.30 -2.58
C VAL A 39 -0.23 -20.45 -1.85
N PRO A 40 1.12 -20.52 -1.87
CA PRO A 40 1.88 -21.51 -1.11
C PRO A 40 1.59 -21.42 0.40
N ALA A 41 1.62 -22.54 1.11
CA ALA A 41 1.30 -22.60 2.54
C ALA A 41 2.25 -21.73 3.41
N GLU A 42 3.47 -21.47 2.91
CA GLU A 42 4.45 -20.61 3.56
C GLU A 42 4.33 -19.11 3.22
N ALA A 43 3.36 -18.73 2.38
CA ALA A 43 3.15 -17.35 1.96
C ALA A 43 1.90 -16.74 2.61
N THR A 44 1.96 -15.46 2.96
CA THR A 44 0.83 -14.70 3.51
C THR A 44 0.11 -13.96 2.39
N PRO A 45 -1.16 -14.26 2.09
CA PRO A 45 -1.91 -13.57 1.05
C PRO A 45 -2.35 -12.18 1.49
N PHE A 46 -2.36 -11.21 0.58
CA PHE A 46 -2.92 -9.88 0.78
C PHE A 46 -3.48 -9.25 -0.52
N ASP A 47 -4.46 -8.36 -0.39
CA ASP A 47 -5.24 -7.78 -1.50
C ASP A 47 -5.70 -8.81 -2.54
N MET A 48 -6.25 -9.91 -2.02
CA MET A 48 -6.90 -10.95 -2.80
C MET A 48 -8.23 -11.29 -2.16
N ARG A 49 -9.19 -11.71 -2.98
CA ARG A 49 -10.49 -12.16 -2.48
C ARG A 49 -10.30 -13.34 -1.53
N GLY A 50 -10.81 -13.21 -0.31
CA GLY A 50 -10.72 -14.24 0.73
C GLY A 50 -9.44 -14.19 1.57
N ALA A 51 -8.52 -13.27 1.29
CA ALA A 51 -7.39 -13.00 2.18
C ALA A 51 -7.87 -12.25 3.42
N ASP A 52 -7.28 -12.54 4.58
CA ASP A 52 -7.59 -11.79 5.81
C ASP A 52 -7.08 -10.34 5.73
N LEU A 53 -6.00 -10.11 4.99
CA LEU A 53 -5.43 -8.78 4.71
C LEU A 53 -5.92 -8.29 3.35
N SER A 54 -7.14 -7.76 3.30
CA SER A 54 -7.76 -7.20 2.11
C SER A 54 -8.59 -5.98 2.48
N HIS A 55 -9.33 -5.43 1.51
CA HIS A 55 -10.38 -4.46 1.79
C HIS A 55 -11.39 -4.97 2.82
N HIS A 56 -11.74 -4.13 3.80
CA HIS A 56 -12.72 -4.45 4.84
C HIS A 56 -13.59 -3.23 5.13
N GLY A 57 -14.91 -3.39 5.17
CA GLY A 57 -15.81 -2.33 5.68
C GLY A 57 -15.78 -0.99 4.92
N GLY A 58 -15.21 -0.94 3.72
CA GLY A 58 -15.00 0.29 2.94
C GLY A 58 -13.57 0.83 3.03
N ASP A 59 -12.72 0.25 3.86
CA ASP A 59 -11.30 0.59 3.94
C ASP A 59 -10.49 -0.19 2.88
N CYS A 60 -9.41 0.41 2.40
CA CYS A 60 -8.46 -0.24 1.48
C CYS A 60 -7.56 -1.24 2.22
N THR A 61 -6.79 -2.04 1.48
CA THR A 61 -5.92 -3.04 2.09
C THR A 61 -4.84 -2.38 2.95
N PHE A 62 -4.30 -1.23 2.53
CA PHE A 62 -3.32 -0.49 3.33
C PHE A 62 -3.84 -0.10 4.72
N GLU A 63 -5.07 0.38 4.81
CA GLU A 63 -5.73 0.69 6.08
C GLU A 63 -5.90 -0.57 6.94
N ALA A 64 -6.32 -1.69 6.33
CA ALA A 64 -6.43 -2.97 7.03
C ALA A 64 -5.07 -3.44 7.60
N PHE A 65 -3.96 -3.17 6.91
CA PHE A 65 -2.62 -3.44 7.46
C PHE A 65 -2.31 -2.58 8.69
N LEU A 66 -2.62 -1.28 8.65
CA LEU A 66 -2.37 -0.40 9.79
C LEU A 66 -3.11 -0.88 11.04
N GLU A 67 -4.38 -1.27 10.90
CA GLU A 67 -5.18 -1.83 12.00
C GLU A 67 -4.61 -3.19 12.45
N ARG A 68 -4.38 -4.12 11.52
CA ARG A 68 -3.97 -5.49 11.85
C ARG A 68 -2.61 -5.57 12.56
N TYR A 69 -1.71 -4.63 12.28
CA TYR A 69 -0.36 -4.59 12.84
C TYR A 69 -0.16 -3.51 13.90
N ASP A 70 -1.23 -2.83 14.34
CA ASP A 70 -1.19 -1.77 15.38
C ASP A 70 -0.16 -0.66 15.05
N LEU A 71 -0.13 -0.25 13.79
CA LEU A 71 0.79 0.77 13.30
C LEU A 71 0.21 2.17 13.56
N ASP A 72 0.37 2.65 14.80
CA ASP A 72 -0.04 4.00 15.24
C ASP A 72 1.01 5.06 14.84
N ASP A 73 1.08 5.36 13.53
CA ASP A 73 1.92 6.42 12.98
C ASP A 73 1.09 7.42 12.17
N ARG A 74 1.21 8.71 12.49
CA ARG A 74 0.43 9.77 11.84
C ARG A 74 0.75 9.90 10.35
N SER A 75 2.01 9.75 9.97
CA SER A 75 2.42 9.82 8.57
C SER A 75 1.97 8.61 7.77
N LEU A 76 1.90 7.43 8.38
CA LEU A 76 1.25 6.27 7.78
C LEU A 76 -0.25 6.49 7.59
N ARG A 77 -0.93 7.14 8.54
CA ARG A 77 -2.36 7.52 8.37
C ARG A 77 -2.55 8.51 7.23
N ASP A 78 -1.69 9.52 7.09
CA ASP A 78 -1.76 10.46 5.98
C ASP A 78 -1.56 9.75 4.63
N ILE A 79 -0.63 8.78 4.57
CA ILE A 79 -0.44 7.95 3.37
C ILE A 79 -1.67 7.07 3.12
N ALA A 80 -2.26 6.49 4.17
CA ALA A 80 -3.45 5.64 4.04
C ALA A 80 -4.60 6.41 3.37
N GLN A 81 -4.83 7.67 3.73
CA GLN A 81 -5.83 8.52 3.08
C GLN A 81 -5.54 8.75 1.59
N ILE A 82 -4.27 9.00 1.23
CA ILE A 82 -3.86 9.16 -0.17
C ILE A 82 -4.07 7.87 -0.96
N VAL A 83 -3.70 6.72 -0.38
CA VAL A 83 -3.87 5.40 -1.01
C VAL A 83 -5.36 5.05 -1.15
N HIS A 84 -6.18 5.36 -0.14
CA HIS A 84 -7.63 5.17 -0.16
C HIS A 84 -8.27 5.91 -1.33
N GLU A 85 -8.00 7.21 -1.47
CA GLU A 85 -8.54 8.00 -2.58
C GLU A 85 -8.00 7.57 -3.94
N ALA A 86 -6.75 7.10 -4.00
CA ALA A 86 -6.15 6.62 -5.24
C ALA A 86 -6.77 5.28 -5.70
N ASP A 87 -7.12 4.41 -4.75
CA ASP A 87 -7.62 3.07 -5.03
C ASP A 87 -9.15 2.99 -5.17
N LEU A 88 -9.88 3.56 -4.20
CA LEU A 88 -11.34 3.52 -4.14
C LEU A 88 -12.00 4.71 -4.85
N GLY A 89 -11.41 5.90 -4.73
CA GLY A 89 -11.89 7.12 -5.38
C GLY A 89 -13.32 7.51 -5.00
N ASP A 90 -13.70 7.31 -3.74
CA ASP A 90 -15.04 7.60 -3.21
C ASP A 90 -15.16 8.97 -2.53
N GLU A 91 -14.11 9.80 -2.61
CA GLU A 91 -14.04 11.18 -2.11
C GLU A 91 -14.20 11.27 -0.58
N ARG A 92 -13.82 10.22 0.16
CA ARG A 92 -13.87 10.17 1.63
C ARG A 92 -12.87 11.13 2.28
N PHE A 93 -11.70 11.31 1.68
CA PHE A 93 -10.61 12.13 2.19
C PHE A 93 -10.20 13.25 1.21
N ASP A 94 -9.79 14.41 1.76
CA ASP A 94 -9.19 15.49 0.97
C ASP A 94 -7.71 15.19 0.72
N ALA A 95 -7.44 14.31 -0.24
CA ALA A 95 -6.10 13.87 -0.62
C ALA A 95 -5.74 14.33 -2.05
N PRO A 96 -5.36 15.61 -2.25
CA PRO A 96 -5.10 16.15 -3.59
C PRO A 96 -3.94 15.46 -4.32
N GLU A 97 -3.04 14.78 -3.61
CA GLU A 97 -1.94 14.02 -4.20
C GLU A 97 -2.39 12.68 -4.81
N ALA A 98 -3.54 12.15 -4.41
CA ALA A 98 -3.99 10.80 -4.74
C ALA A 98 -4.11 10.56 -6.25
N ALA A 99 -4.83 11.43 -6.97
CA ALA A 99 -5.03 11.28 -8.41
C ALA A 99 -3.72 11.31 -9.21
N GLY A 100 -2.77 12.14 -8.78
CA GLY A 100 -1.45 12.22 -9.41
C GLY A 100 -0.63 10.95 -9.16
N PHE A 101 -0.64 10.47 -7.91
CA PHE A 101 0.12 9.28 -7.54
C PHE A 101 -0.44 8.03 -8.24
N ASP A 102 -1.76 7.92 -8.28
CA ASP A 102 -2.47 6.87 -8.97
C ASP A 102 -2.10 6.79 -10.47
N VAL A 103 -2.18 7.92 -11.18
CA VAL A 103 -1.83 7.98 -12.61
C VAL A 103 -0.39 7.54 -12.85
N LEU A 104 0.54 7.92 -11.99
CA LEU A 104 1.94 7.50 -12.09
C LEU A 104 2.09 5.99 -11.91
N VAL A 105 1.50 5.41 -10.86
CA VAL A 105 1.60 3.97 -10.59
C VAL A 105 0.89 3.16 -11.68
N ARG A 106 -0.32 3.53 -12.09
CA ARG A 106 -1.03 2.87 -13.21
C ARG A 106 -0.25 2.99 -14.52
N GLY A 107 0.39 4.13 -14.78
CA GLY A 107 1.21 4.31 -15.97
C GLY A 107 2.44 3.40 -15.97
N MET A 108 3.13 3.28 -14.83
CA MET A 108 4.28 2.39 -14.67
C MET A 108 3.88 0.91 -14.73
N SER A 109 2.70 0.53 -14.22
CA SER A 109 2.22 -0.86 -14.29
C SER A 109 1.96 -1.34 -15.73
N MET A 110 1.83 -0.42 -16.70
CA MET A 110 1.63 -0.77 -18.11
C MET A 110 2.92 -1.15 -18.84
N ASN A 111 4.10 -0.80 -18.30
CA ASN A 111 5.38 -0.99 -18.97
C ASN A 111 6.46 -1.65 -18.10
N HIS A 112 6.16 -1.96 -16.84
CA HIS A 112 7.02 -2.70 -15.93
C HIS A 112 6.33 -3.96 -15.39
N ALA A 113 7.12 -4.98 -15.08
CA ALA A 113 6.64 -6.15 -14.34
C ALA A 113 6.34 -5.77 -12.88
N ASP A 114 5.51 -6.57 -12.18
CA ASP A 114 5.06 -6.22 -10.83
C ASP A 114 6.22 -6.10 -9.82
N ASP A 115 7.21 -7.00 -9.86
CA ASP A 115 8.39 -6.97 -9.00
C ASP A 115 9.25 -5.71 -9.22
N GLU A 116 9.40 -5.31 -10.48
CA GLU A 116 10.07 -4.06 -10.86
C GLU A 116 9.27 -2.84 -10.41
N LEU A 117 7.95 -2.84 -10.61
CA LEU A 117 7.05 -1.76 -10.20
C LEU A 117 7.14 -1.50 -8.69
N LEU A 118 7.11 -2.56 -7.87
CA LEU A 118 7.29 -2.45 -6.42
C LEU A 118 8.61 -1.72 -6.09
N SER A 119 9.71 -2.17 -6.69
CA SER A 119 11.04 -1.61 -6.45
C SER A 119 11.18 -0.15 -6.92
N LEU A 120 10.50 0.22 -8.01
CA LEU A 120 10.49 1.59 -8.53
C LEU A 120 9.67 2.55 -7.65
N CYS A 121 8.61 2.06 -7.01
CA CYS A 121 7.72 2.89 -6.20
C CYS A 121 8.20 3.05 -4.75
N GLU A 122 8.99 2.11 -4.23
CA GLU A 122 9.58 2.19 -2.87
C GLU A 122 10.22 3.55 -2.56
N PRO A 123 11.17 4.09 -3.34
CA PRO A 123 11.78 5.39 -3.03
C PRO A 123 10.79 6.56 -3.11
N ILE A 124 9.70 6.43 -3.88
CA ILE A 124 8.65 7.45 -3.97
C ILE A 124 7.84 7.46 -2.67
N LEU A 125 7.45 6.27 -2.18
CA LEU A 125 6.73 6.10 -0.92
C LEU A 125 7.60 6.50 0.29
N ASP A 126 8.89 6.18 0.26
CA ASP A 126 9.85 6.70 1.24
C ASP A 126 9.87 8.23 1.26
N GLY A 127 9.92 8.86 0.08
CA GLY A 127 9.88 10.31 -0.05
C GLY A 127 8.58 10.91 0.48
N LEU A 128 7.44 10.29 0.16
CA LEU A 128 6.12 10.70 0.64
C LEU A 128 6.00 10.58 2.17
N TYR A 129 6.49 9.47 2.74
CA TYR A 129 6.54 9.25 4.18
C TYR A 129 7.38 10.32 4.88
N GLU A 130 8.60 10.58 4.40
CA GLU A 130 9.48 11.60 4.99
C GLU A 130 8.90 13.02 4.83
N PHE A 131 8.20 13.29 3.72
CA PHE A 131 7.49 14.55 3.52
C PHE A 131 6.37 14.74 4.56
N ARG A 132 5.51 13.73 4.74
CA ARG A 132 4.43 13.76 5.76
C ARG A 132 5.01 13.83 7.18
N ALA A 133 6.05 13.07 7.48
CA ALA A 133 6.70 13.08 8.79
C ALA A 133 7.22 14.48 9.15
N ARG A 134 7.89 15.16 8.20
CA ARG A 134 8.37 16.53 8.42
C ARG A 134 7.24 17.54 8.51
N ALA A 135 6.20 17.40 7.70
CA ALA A 135 5.00 18.26 7.80
C ALA A 135 4.37 18.14 9.20
N ASN A 136 4.21 16.91 9.70
CA ASN A 136 3.64 16.62 11.01
C ASN A 136 4.49 17.11 12.18
N LEU A 137 5.82 17.26 12.00
CA LEU A 137 6.69 17.89 12.99
C LEU A 137 6.55 19.42 13.03
N LEU A 138 6.26 20.04 11.88
CA LEU A 138 6.10 21.50 11.75
C LEU A 138 4.70 21.96 12.14
N ASP A 139 3.70 21.09 11.96
CA ASP A 139 2.32 21.29 12.39
C ASP A 139 1.83 20.05 13.16
N PRO A 140 2.15 19.96 14.46
CA PRO A 140 1.82 18.81 15.28
C PRO A 140 0.31 18.65 15.52
N ASP A 141 -0.52 19.64 15.17
CA ASP A 141 -1.94 19.67 15.52
C ASP A 141 -2.81 20.41 14.50
N PRO A 142 -3.22 19.76 13.38
CA PRO A 142 -4.39 20.16 12.63
C PRO A 142 -5.55 19.32 13.16
N SER A 143 -6.11 19.75 14.29
CA SER A 143 -7.34 19.21 14.87
C SER A 143 -8.40 18.82 13.83
#